data_AF-A0A8I2YMM0-F1
#
_entry.id   AF-A0A8I2YMM0-F1
#
_cell.length_a   1.000
_cell.length_b   1.000
_cell.length_c   1.000
_cell.angle_alpha   90.00
_cell.angle_beta   90.00
_cell.angle_gamma   90.00
#
_symmetry.space_group_name_H-M   'P 1'
#
loop_
_entity.id
_entity.type
_entity.pdbx_description
1 polymer ?
#
loop_
_entity_poly.entity_id
_entity_poly.type
_entity_poly.pdbx_seq_one_letter_code
_entity_poly.pdbx_strand_id
1 'polypeptide(L)'
;MLSLFVIFIVQIISFRWGMATARQTGDKAWYVCNTVIKELLITLIDVHGHGQRSDTADSPDGASDGEKITSDVEEAQPEHIHIDDSALAQVVGIFILEFGVLLHSLLIGLTLAVDPGFIVLFVVIVFHQMFEGLGVGSRLAFLRLPPKYNFIPFVAAFLYSISTPVGIAAGLGIRNTYNPNSTTASIVSGVLDSLSAGILLYTGLVELMAHEFLFSNEMNKASNGKLAYALCCLLLGTALMALLGKWA
;
A
#
# COMPACT_ATOMS: atom_id res chain seq x y z
N MET A 1 -5.56 2.48 16.74
CA MET A 1 -5.21 1.26 15.96
C MET A 1 -6.23 0.15 16.08
N LEU A 2 -6.51 -0.39 17.27
CA LEU A 2 -7.47 -1.51 17.43
C LEU A 2 -8.85 -1.26 16.79
N SER A 3 -9.42 -0.06 16.99
CA SER A 3 -10.70 0.33 16.38
C SER A 3 -10.70 0.25 14.85
N LEU A 4 -9.63 0.71 14.19
CA LEU A 4 -9.50 0.68 12.72
C LEU A 4 -9.40 -0.75 12.19
N PHE A 5 -8.66 -1.62 12.89
CA PHE A 5 -8.57 -3.04 12.55
C PHE A 5 -9.93 -3.75 12.70
N VAL A 6 -10.67 -3.45 13.76
CA VAL A 6 -12.01 -4.02 13.97
C VAL A 6 -12.97 -3.57 12.88
N ILE A 7 -12.98 -2.28 12.52
CA ILE A 7 -13.79 -1.76 11.41
C ILE A 7 -13.46 -2.48 10.11
N PHE A 8 -12.17 -2.67 9.81
CA PHE A 8 -11.73 -3.38 8.61
C PHE A 8 -12.18 -4.84 8.57
N ILE A 9 -12.02 -5.59 9.67
CA ILE A 9 -12.46 -6.99 9.77
C ILE A 9 -13.98 -7.09 9.61
N VAL A 10 -14.72 -6.20 10.27
CA VAL A 10 -16.19 -6.12 10.13
C VAL A 10 -16.55 -5.86 8.67
N GLN A 11 -15.85 -4.95 7.99
CA GLN A 11 -16.11 -4.64 6.58
C GLN A 11 -15.86 -5.85 5.66
N ILE A 12 -14.81 -6.65 5.90
CA ILE A 12 -14.57 -7.91 5.16
C ILE A 12 -15.70 -8.91 5.38
N ILE A 13 -16.13 -9.10 6.64
CA ILE A 13 -17.19 -10.06 6.99
C ILE A 13 -18.52 -9.62 6.37
N SER A 14 -18.87 -8.35 6.52
CA SER A 14 -20.07 -7.75 5.92
C SER A 14 -20.05 -7.89 4.39
N PHE A 15 -18.89 -7.66 3.75
CA PHE A 15 -18.75 -7.80 2.30
C PHE A 15 -18.96 -9.24 1.84
N ARG A 16 -18.33 -10.21 2.51
CA ARG A 16 -18.48 -11.63 2.18
C ARG A 16 -19.88 -12.16 2.47
N TRP A 17 -20.48 -11.76 3.58
CA TRP A 17 -21.87 -12.11 3.88
C TRP A 17 -22.80 -11.55 2.81
N GLY A 18 -22.67 -10.27 2.48
CA GLY A 18 -23.46 -9.63 1.43
C GLY A 18 -23.34 -10.38 0.10
N MET A 19 -22.12 -10.74 -0.33
CA MET A 19 -21.88 -11.52 -1.55
C MET A 19 -22.49 -12.93 -1.50
N ALA A 20 -22.45 -13.60 -0.35
CA ALA A 20 -23.03 -14.93 -0.18
C ALA A 20 -24.57 -14.89 -0.24
N THR A 21 -25.19 -13.90 0.41
CA THR A 21 -26.64 -13.68 0.35
C THR A 21 -27.08 -13.34 -1.08
N ALA A 22 -26.33 -12.47 -1.80
CA ALA A 22 -26.56 -12.14 -3.22
C ALA A 22 -26.67 -13.38 -4.12
N ARG A 23 -25.77 -14.34 -3.90
CA ARG A 23 -25.68 -15.59 -4.67
C ARG A 23 -26.87 -16.49 -4.42
N GLN A 24 -27.40 -16.49 -3.21
CA GLN A 24 -28.54 -17.32 -2.83
C GLN A 24 -29.89 -16.73 -3.29
N THR A 25 -30.03 -15.39 -3.29
CA THR A 25 -31.28 -14.71 -3.68
C THR A 25 -31.35 -14.37 -5.17
N GLY A 26 -30.24 -14.49 -5.93
CA GLY A 26 -30.21 -14.13 -7.35
C GLY A 26 -30.42 -12.64 -7.61
N ASP A 27 -30.26 -11.80 -6.59
CA ASP A 27 -30.58 -10.38 -6.63
C ASP A 27 -29.53 -9.61 -7.44
N LYS A 28 -29.82 -9.44 -8.73
CA LYS A 28 -28.98 -8.70 -9.70
C LYS A 28 -28.76 -7.25 -9.26
N ALA A 29 -29.69 -6.64 -8.51
CA ALA A 29 -29.57 -5.25 -8.07
C ALA A 29 -28.44 -5.09 -7.05
N TRP A 30 -28.23 -6.07 -6.17
CA TRP A 30 -27.13 -6.04 -5.22
C TRP A 30 -25.77 -6.23 -5.90
N TYR A 31 -25.65 -7.07 -6.93
CA TYR A 31 -24.43 -7.16 -7.73
C TYR A 31 -24.11 -5.83 -8.41
N VAL A 32 -25.09 -5.22 -9.07
CA VAL A 32 -24.90 -3.94 -9.77
C VAL A 32 -24.58 -2.83 -8.77
N CYS A 33 -25.29 -2.73 -7.65
CA CYS A 33 -25.03 -1.73 -6.61
C CYS A 33 -23.65 -1.91 -5.99
N ASN A 34 -23.26 -3.14 -5.65
CA ASN A 34 -21.97 -3.42 -5.07
C ASN A 34 -20.82 -3.24 -6.07
N THR A 35 -21.02 -3.57 -7.35
CA THR A 35 -20.08 -3.26 -8.43
C THR A 35 -19.97 -1.74 -8.60
N VAL A 36 -21.07 -1.00 -8.69
CA VAL A 36 -21.03 0.46 -8.83
C VAL A 36 -20.43 1.15 -7.60
N ILE A 37 -20.73 0.70 -6.38
CA ILE A 37 -20.11 1.20 -5.16
C ILE A 37 -18.62 0.83 -5.14
N LYS A 38 -18.25 -0.38 -5.53
CA LYS A 38 -16.84 -0.76 -5.67
C LYS A 38 -16.13 0.09 -6.70
N GLU A 39 -16.68 0.25 -7.89
CA GLU A 39 -16.11 1.09 -8.95
C GLU A 39 -16.02 2.55 -8.50
N LEU A 40 -17.03 3.08 -7.81
CA LEU A 40 -17.01 4.44 -7.27
C LEU A 40 -15.97 4.59 -6.16
N LEU A 41 -15.87 3.61 -5.26
CA LEU A 41 -14.98 3.64 -4.10
C LEU A 41 -13.54 3.35 -4.53
N ILE A 42 -13.33 2.50 -5.52
CA ILE A 42 -12.07 2.33 -6.24
C ILE A 42 -11.76 3.64 -6.96
N THR A 43 -12.64 4.25 -7.76
CA THR A 43 -12.33 5.52 -8.44
C THR A 43 -12.01 6.66 -7.45
N LEU A 44 -12.63 6.67 -6.27
CA LEU A 44 -12.34 7.65 -5.21
C LEU A 44 -11.04 7.36 -4.43
N ILE A 45 -10.60 6.10 -4.38
CA ILE A 45 -9.38 5.68 -3.67
C ILE A 45 -8.18 5.55 -4.63
N ASP A 46 -8.42 5.13 -5.87
CA ASP A 46 -7.51 4.88 -6.99
C ASP A 46 -7.14 6.18 -7.73
N VAL A 47 -7.00 7.26 -6.95
CA VAL A 47 -6.16 8.40 -7.34
C VAL A 47 -4.70 7.95 -7.57
N HIS A 48 -4.34 6.70 -7.21
CA HIS A 48 -3.01 6.12 -7.32
C HIS A 48 -2.87 4.87 -8.21
N GLY A 49 -3.83 4.61 -9.11
CA GLY A 49 -3.68 3.73 -10.27
C GLY A 49 -2.92 2.42 -10.05
N HIS A 50 -3.44 1.50 -9.23
CA HIS A 50 -2.90 0.15 -9.13
C HIS A 50 -3.67 -0.84 -10.02
N GLY A 51 -3.49 -0.68 -11.34
CA GLY A 51 -4.06 -1.57 -12.35
C GLY A 51 -3.42 -2.96 -12.36
N GLN A 52 -3.95 -3.91 -11.58
CA GLN A 52 -3.76 -5.34 -11.85
C GLN A 52 -4.78 -5.80 -12.90
N ARG A 53 -4.37 -5.82 -14.18
CA ARG A 53 -5.12 -6.49 -15.23
C ARG A 53 -4.93 -8.01 -15.11
N SER A 54 -6.03 -8.72 -14.94
CA SER A 54 -6.12 -10.17 -14.97
C SER A 54 -5.72 -10.70 -16.35
N ASP A 55 -4.68 -11.53 -16.41
CA ASP A 55 -4.35 -12.32 -17.59
C ASP A 55 -5.42 -13.42 -17.77
N THR A 56 -6.38 -13.19 -18.66
CA THR A 56 -7.26 -14.25 -19.16
C THR A 56 -6.60 -14.93 -20.34
N ALA A 57 -5.96 -16.07 -20.09
CA ALA A 57 -5.64 -17.05 -21.12
C ALA A 57 -6.58 -18.24 -20.94
N ASP A 58 -7.60 -18.35 -21.79
CA ASP A 58 -8.10 -19.65 -22.23
C ASP A 58 -8.87 -19.47 -23.55
N SER A 59 -8.39 -20.12 -24.61
CA SER A 59 -9.12 -20.38 -25.86
C SER A 59 -9.66 -21.81 -25.79
N PRO A 60 -10.80 -22.09 -26.42
CA PRO A 60 -10.69 -23.00 -27.56
C PRO A 60 -11.58 -22.66 -28.76
N ASP A 61 -11.06 -23.12 -29.89
CA ASP A 61 -11.51 -23.13 -31.29
C ASP A 61 -13.01 -23.36 -31.59
N GLY A 62 -13.49 -22.77 -32.70
CA GLY A 62 -14.74 -23.15 -33.36
C GLY A 62 -15.10 -22.25 -34.55
N ALA A 63 -15.05 -22.80 -35.77
CA ALA A 63 -15.17 -22.17 -37.08
C ALA A 63 -16.57 -21.65 -37.48
N SER A 64 -16.62 -20.64 -38.38
CA SER A 64 -17.55 -20.55 -39.52
C SER A 64 -17.25 -19.33 -40.41
N ASP A 65 -17.30 -19.56 -41.72
CA ASP A 65 -17.01 -18.67 -42.85
C ASP A 65 -17.97 -17.45 -43.03
N GLY A 66 -17.47 -16.41 -43.71
CA GLY A 66 -18.27 -15.32 -44.27
C GLY A 66 -17.42 -14.22 -44.95
N GLU A 67 -17.56 -14.10 -46.27
CA GLU A 67 -16.73 -13.36 -47.23
C GLU A 67 -16.96 -11.82 -47.28
N LYS A 68 -15.87 -11.08 -47.56
CA LYS A 68 -15.65 -9.70 -48.07
C LYS A 68 -16.78 -8.66 -48.07
N ILE A 69 -16.44 -7.43 -47.68
CA ILE A 69 -16.48 -6.22 -48.55
C ILE A 69 -15.54 -5.13 -47.98
N THR A 70 -14.79 -4.52 -48.89
CA THR A 70 -13.82 -3.44 -48.71
C THR A 70 -14.50 -2.08 -48.59
N SER A 71 -14.05 -1.23 -47.67
CA SER A 71 -14.17 0.23 -47.84
C SER A 71 -13.12 0.93 -46.98
N ASP A 72 -12.09 1.42 -47.65
CA ASP A 72 -11.08 2.34 -47.14
C ASP A 72 -11.74 3.65 -46.71
N VAL A 73 -11.65 4.00 -45.42
CA VAL A 73 -11.61 5.38 -44.96
C VAL A 73 -10.62 5.45 -43.81
N GLU A 74 -9.46 6.00 -44.13
CA GLU A 74 -8.43 6.45 -43.21
C GLU A 74 -9.01 7.60 -42.37
N GLU A 75 -9.47 7.29 -41.15
CA GLU A 75 -9.80 8.28 -40.14
C GLU A 75 -8.76 8.16 -39.01
N ALA A 76 -7.82 9.11 -39.03
CA ALA A 76 -6.83 9.29 -37.97
C ALA A 76 -7.54 9.63 -36.65
N GLN A 77 -7.82 8.61 -35.83
CA GLN A 77 -8.19 8.81 -34.44
C GLN A 77 -6.93 9.11 -33.62
N PRO A 78 -6.97 10.10 -32.69
CA PRO A 78 -5.84 10.44 -31.86
C PRO A 78 -5.63 9.32 -30.83
N GLU A 79 -4.75 8.38 -31.14
CA GLU A 79 -4.24 7.39 -30.19
C GLU A 79 -3.15 8.03 -29.31
N HIS A 80 -3.52 9.00 -28.48
CA HIS A 80 -2.62 9.56 -27.46
C HIS A 80 -3.46 10.23 -26.38
N ILE A 81 -3.08 10.04 -25.11
CA ILE A 81 -3.68 10.61 -23.87
C ILE A 81 -4.73 9.69 -23.19
N HIS A 82 -4.27 8.58 -22.61
CA HIS A 82 -4.97 7.96 -21.46
C HIS A 82 -4.03 7.08 -20.60
N ILE A 83 -2.87 6.67 -21.13
CA ILE A 83 -1.88 5.86 -20.41
C ILE A 83 -0.98 6.69 -19.49
N ASP A 84 -0.72 7.96 -19.82
CA ASP A 84 0.16 8.82 -19.02
C ASP A 84 -0.47 9.26 -17.69
N ASP A 85 -1.79 9.49 -17.65
CA ASP A 85 -2.47 9.93 -16.42
C ASP A 85 -2.52 8.83 -15.35
N SER A 86 -2.75 7.57 -15.76
CA SER A 86 -2.74 6.42 -14.85
C SER A 86 -1.33 6.09 -14.33
N ALA A 87 -0.31 6.20 -15.18
CA ALA A 87 1.07 5.99 -14.75
C ALA A 87 1.53 7.12 -13.81
N LEU A 88 1.13 8.37 -14.06
CA LEU A 88 1.46 9.49 -13.21
C LEU A 88 0.79 9.38 -11.84
N ALA A 89 -0.49 9.00 -11.79
CA ALA A 89 -1.20 8.67 -10.55
C ALA A 89 -0.44 7.62 -9.73
N GLN A 90 -0.01 6.53 -10.35
CA GLN A 90 0.75 5.48 -9.67
C GLN A 90 2.10 5.96 -9.14
N VAL A 91 2.80 6.81 -9.90
CA VAL A 91 4.06 7.43 -9.48
C VAL A 91 3.84 8.41 -8.31
N VAL A 92 2.74 9.16 -8.31
CA VAL A 92 2.41 10.06 -7.20
C VAL A 92 2.06 9.26 -5.94
N GLY A 93 1.33 8.15 -6.08
CA GLY A 93 0.98 7.29 -4.94
C GLY A 93 2.18 6.66 -4.27
N ILE A 94 3.09 6.11 -5.06
CA ILE A 94 4.34 5.57 -4.51
C ILE A 94 5.20 6.67 -3.91
N PHE A 95 5.20 7.88 -4.48
CA PHE A 95 5.93 9.02 -3.93
C PHE A 95 5.39 9.45 -2.56
N ILE A 96 4.07 9.52 -2.39
CA ILE A 96 3.43 9.86 -1.11
C ILE A 96 3.74 8.78 -0.07
N LEU A 97 3.64 7.51 -0.45
CA LEU A 97 3.98 6.38 0.41
C LEU A 97 5.45 6.45 0.85
N GLU A 98 6.36 6.60 -0.12
CA GLU A 98 7.79 6.67 0.12
C GLU A 98 8.13 7.87 1.00
N PHE A 99 7.53 9.04 0.76
CA PHE A 99 7.73 10.22 1.60
C PHE A 99 7.37 9.96 3.08
N GLY A 100 6.24 9.31 3.34
CA GLY A 100 5.82 8.96 4.70
C GLY A 100 6.80 8.00 5.38
N VAL A 101 7.21 6.94 4.68
CA VAL A 101 8.17 5.95 5.18
C VAL A 101 9.55 6.59 5.44
N LEU A 102 10.05 7.42 4.52
CA LEU A 102 11.33 8.10 4.65
C LEU A 102 11.33 9.08 5.83
N LEU A 103 10.27 9.85 5.99
CA LEU A 103 10.12 10.77 7.11
C LEU A 103 10.13 10.01 8.45
N HIS A 104 9.33 8.93 8.55
CA HIS A 104 9.26 8.08 9.73
C HIS A 104 10.64 7.52 10.11
N SER A 105 11.30 6.91 9.13
CA SER A 105 12.59 6.24 9.28
C SER A 105 13.71 7.21 9.68
N LEU A 106 13.67 8.44 9.16
CA LEU A 106 14.63 9.48 9.51
C LEU A 106 14.44 9.97 10.95
N LEU A 107 13.19 10.17 11.39
CA LEU A 107 12.88 10.55 12.77
C LEU A 107 13.28 9.46 13.76
N ILE A 108 12.97 8.19 13.47
CA ILE A 108 13.38 7.04 14.29
C ILE A 108 14.91 7.00 14.42
N GLY A 109 15.64 7.18 13.32
CA GLY A 109 17.10 7.20 13.34
C GLY A 109 17.66 8.34 14.21
N LEU A 110 17.06 9.53 14.13
CA LEU A 110 17.47 10.69 14.91
C LEU A 110 17.20 10.51 16.40
N THR A 111 16.02 10.03 16.78
CA THR A 111 15.66 9.80 18.19
C THR A 111 16.47 8.67 18.80
N LEU A 112 16.69 7.59 18.06
CA LEU A 112 17.55 6.48 18.48
C LEU A 112 18.97 6.96 18.83
N ALA A 113 19.56 7.83 18.02
CA ALA A 113 20.94 8.29 18.20
C ALA A 113 21.17 9.16 19.44
N VAL A 114 20.12 9.80 19.97
CA VAL A 114 20.19 10.67 21.15
C VAL A 114 19.68 9.99 22.42
N ASP A 115 19.20 8.75 22.32
CA ASP A 115 18.61 8.01 23.44
C ASP A 115 19.67 7.32 24.32
N PRO A 116 19.58 7.42 25.66
CA PRO A 116 20.52 6.76 26.57
C PRO A 116 20.46 5.22 26.52
N GLY A 117 19.34 4.65 26.10
CA GLY A 117 19.09 3.22 25.89
C GLY A 117 19.46 2.69 24.50
N PHE A 118 20.35 3.40 23.78
CA PHE A 118 20.74 3.12 22.39
C PHE A 118 20.91 1.63 22.06
N ILE A 119 21.62 0.83 22.87
CA ILE A 119 21.92 -0.57 22.53
C ILE A 119 20.64 -1.41 22.40
N VAL A 120 19.70 -1.28 23.35
CA VAL A 120 18.45 -2.05 23.32
C VAL A 120 17.57 -1.57 22.17
N LEU A 121 17.40 -0.25 22.06
CA LEU A 121 16.59 0.35 21.00
C LEU A 121 17.16 0.05 19.61
N PHE A 122 18.47 0.04 19.44
CA PHE A 122 19.12 -0.28 18.18
C PHE A 122 18.79 -1.70 17.72
N VAL A 123 18.88 -2.69 18.63
CA VAL A 123 18.52 -4.07 18.30
C VAL A 123 17.04 -4.17 17.91
N VAL A 124 16.15 -3.51 18.66
CA VAL A 124 14.71 -3.52 18.36
C VAL A 124 14.40 -2.85 17.02
N ILE A 125 15.03 -1.70 16.73
CA ILE A 125 14.83 -0.94 15.50
C ILE A 125 15.38 -1.66 14.27
N VAL A 126 16.45 -2.45 14.38
CA VAL A 126 16.90 -3.31 13.28
C VAL A 126 15.78 -4.25 12.83
N PHE A 127 15.08 -4.89 13.77
CA PHE A 127 13.95 -5.75 13.44
C PHE A 127 12.72 -4.96 12.96
N HIS A 128 12.45 -3.79 13.54
CA HIS A 128 11.36 -2.91 13.12
C HIS A 128 11.53 -2.49 11.65
N GLN A 129 12.71 -1.95 11.32
CA GLN A 129 13.06 -1.47 9.98
C GLN A 129 13.12 -2.62 8.97
N MET A 130 13.48 -3.82 9.41
CA MET A 130 13.39 -5.02 8.57
C MET A 130 11.94 -5.31 8.18
N PHE A 131 11.00 -5.32 9.13
CA PHE A 131 9.59 -5.62 8.85
C PHE A 131 8.90 -4.51 8.04
N GLU A 132 9.17 -3.24 8.33
CA GLU A 132 8.71 -2.12 7.52
C GLU A 132 9.27 -2.19 6.09
N GLY A 133 10.55 -2.53 5.97
CA GLY A 133 11.24 -2.66 4.67
C GLY A 133 10.74 -3.82 3.83
N LEU A 134 10.37 -4.94 4.45
CA LEU A 134 9.69 -6.05 3.76
C LEU A 134 8.32 -5.63 3.23
N GLY A 135 7.55 -4.84 4.00
CA GLY A 135 6.26 -4.31 3.59
C GLY A 135 6.38 -3.38 2.38
N VAL A 136 7.22 -2.35 2.48
CA VAL A 136 7.48 -1.40 1.39
C VAL A 136 8.08 -2.09 0.17
N GLY A 137 9.07 -2.97 0.38
CA GLY A 137 9.70 -3.73 -0.70
C GLY A 137 8.73 -4.64 -1.45
N SER A 138 7.78 -5.28 -0.74
CA SER A 138 6.73 -6.07 -1.38
C SER A 138 5.83 -5.21 -2.26
N ARG A 139 5.43 -4.01 -1.80
CA ARG A 139 4.62 -3.08 -2.58
C ARG A 139 5.36 -2.67 -3.86
N LEU A 140 6.61 -2.27 -3.68
CA LEU A 140 7.48 -1.80 -4.74
C LEU A 140 7.77 -2.86 -5.80
N ALA A 141 7.88 -4.14 -5.40
CA ALA A 141 8.09 -5.27 -6.29
C ALA A 141 6.90 -5.57 -7.21
N PHE A 142 5.68 -5.21 -6.80
CA PHE A 142 4.46 -5.41 -7.59
C PHE A 142 4.05 -4.17 -8.42
N LEU A 143 4.83 -3.09 -8.41
CA LEU A 143 4.58 -1.94 -9.29
C LEU A 143 4.86 -2.29 -10.75
N ARG A 144 3.88 -2.01 -11.61
CA ARG A 144 4.01 -2.12 -13.07
C ARG A 144 4.07 -0.72 -13.67
N LEU A 145 5.27 -0.17 -13.72
CA LEU A 145 5.50 1.15 -14.30
C LEU A 145 5.88 1.04 -15.79
N PRO A 146 5.55 2.05 -16.62
CA PRO A 146 6.08 2.15 -17.97
C PRO A 146 7.62 2.05 -17.99
N PRO A 147 8.24 1.57 -19.08
CA PRO A 147 9.69 1.39 -19.16
C PRO A 147 10.52 2.63 -18.76
N LYS A 148 9.98 3.84 -19.03
CA LYS A 148 10.57 5.13 -18.63
C LYS A 148 10.74 5.31 -17.11
N TYR A 149 9.94 4.64 -16.29
CA TYR A 149 9.90 4.78 -14.82
C TYR A 149 10.31 3.51 -14.07
N ASN A 150 10.82 2.48 -14.76
CA ASN A 150 11.18 1.20 -14.15
C ASN A 150 12.34 1.30 -13.13
N PHE A 151 13.05 2.43 -13.09
CA PHE A 151 14.09 2.72 -12.10
C PHE A 151 13.54 3.19 -10.74
N ILE A 152 12.29 3.68 -10.68
CA ILE A 152 11.68 4.25 -9.46
C ILE A 152 11.72 3.26 -8.28
N PRO A 153 11.34 1.97 -8.45
CA PRO A 153 11.49 0.96 -7.40
C PRO A 153 12.89 0.85 -6.79
N PHE A 154 13.92 0.91 -7.63
CA PHE A 154 15.29 0.79 -7.14
C PHE A 154 15.74 2.04 -6.39
N VAL A 155 15.34 3.22 -6.86
CA VAL A 155 15.64 4.49 -6.19
C VAL A 155 14.93 4.58 -4.84
N ALA A 156 13.64 4.24 -4.77
CA ALA A 156 12.89 4.19 -3.52
C ALA A 156 13.53 3.21 -2.52
N ALA A 157 13.82 1.97 -2.93
CA ALA A 157 14.51 1.01 -2.06
C ALA A 157 15.86 1.53 -1.52
N PHE A 158 16.62 2.26 -2.36
CA PHE A 158 17.88 2.88 -1.95
C PHE A 158 17.66 4.03 -0.95
N LEU A 159 16.69 4.93 -1.22
CA LEU A 159 16.34 6.04 -0.33
C LEU A 159 15.88 5.52 1.03
N TYR A 160 15.04 4.49 1.05
CA TYR A 160 14.63 3.81 2.27
C TYR A 160 15.85 3.33 3.07
N SER A 161 16.76 2.62 2.42
CA SER A 161 17.94 2.00 3.04
C SER A 161 18.91 3.01 3.65
N ILE A 162 19.03 4.21 3.06
CA ILE A 162 19.94 5.26 3.54
C ILE A 162 19.29 6.21 4.56
N SER A 163 17.95 6.27 4.62
CA SER A 163 17.22 7.21 5.47
C SER A 163 17.53 7.06 6.97
N THR A 164 17.46 5.83 7.51
CA THR A 164 17.74 5.56 8.92
C THR A 164 19.21 5.84 9.29
N PRO A 165 20.23 5.38 8.52
CA PRO A 165 21.62 5.79 8.75
C PRO A 165 21.85 7.30 8.73
N VAL A 166 21.19 8.02 7.81
CA VAL A 166 21.25 9.49 7.75
C VAL A 166 20.61 10.12 8.98
N GLY A 167 19.46 9.61 9.43
CA GLY A 167 18.82 10.03 10.68
C GLY A 167 19.73 9.84 11.88
N ILE A 168 20.39 8.68 11.99
CA ILE A 168 21.36 8.38 13.05
C ILE A 168 22.54 9.36 13.00
N ALA A 169 23.12 9.56 11.81
CA ALA A 169 24.25 10.48 11.63
C ALA A 169 23.87 11.92 12.00
N ALA A 170 22.68 12.38 11.62
CA ALA A 170 22.15 13.68 11.99
C ALA A 170 21.96 13.80 13.50
N GLY A 171 21.34 12.80 14.14
CA GLY A 171 21.17 12.75 15.60
C GLY A 171 22.49 12.78 16.36
N LEU A 172 23.50 12.03 15.91
CA LEU A 172 24.85 12.07 16.48
C LEU A 172 25.53 13.43 16.29
N GLY A 173 25.33 14.09 15.15
CA GLY A 173 25.88 15.41 14.85
C GLY A 173 25.32 16.51 15.75
N ILE A 174 24.02 16.44 16.07
CA ILE A 174 23.34 17.45 16.90
C ILE A 174 23.28 17.07 18.39
N ARG A 175 23.75 15.88 18.81
CA ARG A 175 23.55 15.34 20.16
C ARG A 175 24.01 16.24 21.32
N ASN A 176 25.00 17.09 21.08
CA ASN A 176 25.56 17.99 22.10
C ASN A 176 24.77 19.31 22.22
N THR A 177 24.03 19.69 21.18
CA THR A 177 23.27 20.95 21.09
C THR A 177 21.75 20.72 21.15
N TYR A 178 21.31 19.51 20.82
CA TYR A 178 19.91 19.10 20.85
C TYR A 178 19.55 18.58 22.23
N ASN A 179 18.62 19.27 22.90
CA ASN A 179 18.02 18.78 24.12
C ASN A 179 16.68 18.10 23.77
N PRO A 180 16.61 16.76 23.74
CA PRO A 180 15.37 16.04 23.41
C PRO A 180 14.23 16.32 24.41
N ASN A 181 14.54 16.84 25.60
CA ASN A 181 13.55 17.19 26.62
C ASN A 181 13.01 18.63 26.48
N SER A 182 13.43 19.37 25.45
CA SER A 182 12.92 20.72 25.20
C SER A 182 11.51 20.70 24.62
N THR A 183 10.64 21.61 25.08
CA THR A 183 9.26 21.75 24.59
C THR A 183 9.20 21.91 23.06
N THR A 184 10.10 22.69 22.48
CA THR A 184 10.15 22.90 21.02
C THR A 184 10.50 21.61 20.28
N ALA A 185 11.45 20.83 20.80
CA ALA A 185 11.87 19.56 20.23
C ALA A 185 10.72 18.54 20.23
N SER A 186 9.97 18.46 21.34
CA SER A 186 8.80 17.59 21.47
C SER A 186 7.65 18.03 20.55
N ILE A 187 7.40 19.33 20.40
CA ILE A 187 6.35 19.83 19.48
C ILE A 187 6.70 19.47 18.03
N VAL A 188 7.92 19.76 17.59
CA VAL A 188 8.34 19.49 16.21
C VAL A 188 8.32 17.98 15.93
N SER A 189 8.88 17.18 16.84
CA SER A 189 8.88 15.72 16.69
C SER A 189 7.46 15.15 16.68
N GLY A 190 6.58 15.63 17.55
CA GLY A 190 5.18 15.19 17.61
C GLY A 190 4.38 15.55 16.36
N VAL A 191 4.58 16.76 15.80
CA VAL A 191 3.93 17.16 14.53
C VAL A 191 4.40 16.29 13.38
N LEU A 192 5.72 16.11 13.22
CA LEU A 192 6.28 15.31 12.14
C LEU A 192 5.90 13.83 12.27
N ASP A 193 5.91 13.28 13.49
CA ASP A 193 5.50 11.90 13.75
C ASP A 193 4.00 11.68 13.50
N SER A 194 3.14 12.62 13.90
CA SER A 194 1.69 12.52 13.64
C SER A 194 1.36 12.58 12.14
N LEU A 195 2.07 13.43 11.39
CA LEU A 195 1.95 13.51 9.93
C LEU A 195 2.40 12.19 9.29
N SER A 196 3.55 11.70 9.72
CA SER A 196 4.12 10.43 9.24
C SER A 196 3.19 9.25 9.52
N ALA A 197 2.70 9.14 10.75
CA ALA A 197 1.75 8.12 11.17
C ALA A 197 0.42 8.20 10.39
N GLY A 198 -0.07 9.40 10.10
CA GLY A 198 -1.26 9.60 9.28
C GLY A 198 -1.09 9.04 7.86
N ILE A 199 0.02 9.36 7.20
CA ILE A 199 0.34 8.84 5.87
C ILE A 199 0.50 7.32 5.91
N LEU A 200 1.28 6.79 6.86
CA LEU A 200 1.51 5.34 7.00
C LEU A 200 0.23 4.56 7.33
N LEU A 201 -0.71 5.16 8.06
CA LEU A 201 -2.02 4.55 8.29
C LEU A 201 -2.87 4.51 7.04
N TYR A 202 -2.88 5.60 6.26
CA TYR A 202 -3.58 5.63 4.99
C TYR A 202 -3.00 4.57 4.03
N THR A 203 -1.68 4.52 3.87
CA THR A 203 -1.04 3.54 2.99
C THR A 203 -1.23 2.11 3.51
N GLY A 204 -1.09 1.86 4.80
CA GLY A 204 -1.32 0.54 5.39
C GLY A 204 -2.75 0.03 5.20
N LEU A 205 -3.75 0.86 5.54
CA LEU A 205 -5.15 0.44 5.56
C LEU A 205 -5.82 0.52 4.18
N VAL A 206 -5.61 1.63 3.47
CA VAL A 206 -6.31 1.92 2.21
C VAL A 206 -5.53 1.36 1.03
N GLU A 207 -4.24 1.66 0.95
CA GLU A 207 -3.42 1.31 -0.23
C GLU A 207 -3.05 -0.19 -0.24
N LEU A 208 -2.69 -0.76 0.92
CA LEU A 208 -2.25 -2.15 1.02
C LEU A 208 -3.41 -3.08 1.40
N MET A 209 -4.06 -2.87 2.56
CA MET A 209 -5.04 -3.81 3.06
C MET A 209 -6.36 -3.84 2.26
N ALA A 210 -6.96 -2.69 1.95
CA ALA A 210 -8.22 -2.66 1.20
C ALA A 210 -8.03 -3.20 -0.23
N HIS A 211 -6.93 -2.86 -0.90
CA HIS A 211 -6.65 -3.35 -2.25
C HIS A 211 -6.45 -4.87 -2.29
N GLU A 212 -5.66 -5.43 -1.36
CA GLU A 212 -5.39 -6.87 -1.30
C GLU A 212 -6.62 -7.69 -0.87
N PHE A 213 -7.41 -7.23 0.11
CA PHE A 213 -8.49 -8.03 0.69
C PHE A 213 -9.89 -7.74 0.11
N LEU A 214 -10.20 -6.49 -0.25
CA LEU A 214 -11.54 -6.07 -0.68
C LEU A 214 -11.63 -5.93 -2.20
N PHE A 215 -10.57 -5.44 -2.85
CA PHE A 215 -10.60 -5.15 -4.30
C PHE A 215 -9.98 -6.25 -5.16
N SER A 216 -9.08 -7.09 -4.62
CA SER A 216 -8.51 -8.19 -5.41
C SER A 216 -9.57 -9.24 -5.79
N ASN A 217 -9.64 -9.56 -7.09
CA ASN A 217 -10.54 -10.60 -7.59
C ASN A 217 -10.15 -12.00 -7.04
N GLU A 218 -8.87 -12.21 -6.78
CA GLU A 218 -8.32 -13.42 -6.19
C GLU A 218 -8.85 -13.66 -4.77
N MET A 219 -8.81 -12.65 -3.88
CA MET A 219 -9.29 -12.79 -2.51
C MET A 219 -10.82 -12.86 -2.43
N ASN A 220 -11.51 -12.18 -3.35
CA ASN A 220 -12.98 -12.22 -3.44
C ASN A 220 -13.53 -13.58 -3.89
N LYS A 221 -12.76 -14.33 -4.70
CA LYS A 221 -13.10 -15.69 -5.15
C LYS A 221 -12.47 -16.78 -4.29
N ALA A 222 -11.51 -16.43 -3.44
CA ALA A 222 -10.81 -17.36 -2.56
C ALA A 222 -11.74 -18.03 -1.54
N SER A 223 -11.37 -19.25 -1.14
CA SER A 223 -12.06 -19.97 -0.07
C SER A 223 -11.92 -19.25 1.27
N ASN A 224 -12.90 -19.46 2.15
CA ASN A 224 -12.91 -18.87 3.49
C ASN A 224 -11.65 -19.23 4.30
N GLY A 225 -11.05 -20.40 4.03
CA GLY A 225 -9.80 -20.84 4.65
C GLY A 225 -8.58 -20.06 4.18
N LYS A 226 -8.46 -19.76 2.88
CA LYS A 226 -7.36 -18.93 2.34
C LYS A 226 -7.44 -17.50 2.89
N LEU A 227 -8.65 -16.93 3.01
CA LEU A 227 -8.82 -15.62 3.64
C LEU A 227 -8.46 -15.64 5.13
N ALA A 228 -8.91 -16.67 5.87
CA ALA A 228 -8.58 -16.80 7.29
C ALA A 228 -7.06 -16.92 7.50
N TYR A 229 -6.38 -17.68 6.64
CA TYR A 229 -4.92 -17.79 6.66
C TYR A 229 -4.24 -16.44 6.42
N ALA A 230 -4.65 -15.69 5.38
CA ALA A 230 -4.10 -14.36 5.10
C ALA A 230 -4.35 -13.37 6.25
N LEU A 231 -5.53 -13.39 6.87
CA LEU A 231 -5.82 -12.59 8.06
C LEU A 231 -4.98 -13.01 9.27
N CYS A 232 -4.75 -14.31 9.48
CA CYS A 232 -3.85 -14.79 10.53
C CYS A 232 -2.42 -14.30 10.31
N CYS A 233 -1.90 -14.32 9.07
CA CYS A 233 -0.58 -13.77 8.74
C CYS A 233 -0.50 -12.26 9.01
N LEU A 234 -1.53 -11.49 8.64
CA LEU A 234 -1.61 -10.06 8.91
C LEU A 234 -1.60 -9.78 10.43
N LEU A 235 -2.41 -10.50 11.20
CA LEU A 235 -2.47 -10.37 12.65
C LEU A 235 -1.15 -10.79 13.31
N LEU A 236 -0.48 -11.82 12.78
CA LEU A 236 0.84 -12.23 13.23
C LEU A 236 1.87 -11.11 13.01
N GLY A 237 1.92 -10.50 11.83
CA GLY A 237 2.80 -9.37 11.55
C GLY A 237 2.51 -8.18 12.48
N THR A 238 1.23 -7.87 12.69
CA THR A 238 0.81 -6.82 13.63
C THR A 238 1.25 -7.14 15.06
N ALA A 239 1.10 -8.39 15.49
CA ALA A 239 1.54 -8.84 16.80
C ALA A 239 3.06 -8.76 16.97
N LEU A 240 3.83 -9.10 15.94
CA LEU A 240 5.30 -8.98 15.94
C LEU A 240 5.74 -7.51 16.03
N MET A 241 5.11 -6.61 15.27
CA MET A 241 5.42 -5.17 15.36
C MET A 241 5.03 -4.58 16.72
N ALA A 242 3.89 -4.99 17.27
CA ALA A 242 3.47 -4.60 18.63
C ALA A 242 4.41 -5.17 19.70
N LEU A 243 4.92 -6.39 19.50
CA LEU A 243 5.91 -7.02 20.36
C LEU A 243 7.16 -6.14 20.38
N LEU A 244 7.75 -5.83 19.23
CA LEU A 244 8.92 -4.94 19.14
C LEU A 244 8.67 -3.58 19.81
N GLY A 245 7.50 -2.97 19.56
CA GLY A 245 7.10 -1.70 20.17
C GLY A 245 6.97 -1.71 21.69
N LYS A 246 6.98 -2.88 22.35
CA LYS A 246 7.01 -2.96 23.82
C LYS A 246 8.42 -2.73 24.41
N TRP A 247 9.46 -2.95 23.61
CA TRP A 247 10.86 -2.75 24.01
C TRP A 247 11.52 -1.55 23.31
N ALA A 248 10.87 -1.01 22.28
CA ALA A 248 11.17 0.32 21.76
C ALA A 248 10.58 1.39 22.69
#